data_AF-A0AAW0MV18-F1
#
_entry.id   AF-A0AAW0MV18-F1
#
_cell.length_a   1.000
_cell.length_b   1.000
_cell.length_c   1.000
_cell.angle_alpha   90.00
_cell.angle_beta   90.00
_cell.angle_gamma   90.00
#
_symmetry.space_group_name_H-M   'P 1'
#
loop_
_entity.id
_entity.type
_entity.pdbx_description
1 polymer ?
#
loop_
_entity_poly.entity_id
_entity_poly.type
_entity_poly.pdbx_seq_one_letter_code
_entity_poly.pdbx_strand_id
1 'polypeptide(L)'
;MWRVTAFIGSNIVTAQIIWEGLWMTCVVQSTGQMQCKVYDSMLALSQDLQAARALTVISILLAILAVLIAIAGAKCTNCIDDEASKAKVMIISGVFFIVSGVMQLIPVCWSANTIIRDFYNPLLTDAQRRELGAALYIGWAAAALLILGGGLLCCSCPPRETRYNPSRMAYSVPRSAGGPALERKDYV
;
A
#
# COMPACT_ATOMS: atom_id res chain seq x y z
N MET A 1 15.51 -12.01 -3.42
CA MET A 1 15.85 -13.15 -2.55
C MET A 1 14.91 -13.13 -1.35
N TRP A 2 13.91 -14.01 -1.34
CA TRP A 2 12.85 -14.05 -0.32
C TRP A 2 13.19 -15.01 0.83
N ARG A 3 13.81 -16.15 0.49
CA ARG A 3 14.27 -17.16 1.43
C ARG A 3 15.66 -17.64 1.02
N VAL A 4 16.51 -17.96 1.98
CA VAL A 4 17.86 -18.47 1.75
C VAL A 4 18.01 -19.79 2.48
N THR A 5 18.54 -20.81 1.82
CA THR A 5 18.88 -22.08 2.47
C THR A 5 20.31 -22.44 2.11
N ALA A 6 21.12 -22.75 3.13
CA ALA A 6 22.50 -23.18 2.94
C ALA A 6 22.59 -24.66 3.30
N PHE A 7 22.76 -25.50 2.29
CA PHE A 7 23.03 -26.92 2.51
C PHE A 7 24.53 -27.09 2.75
N ILE A 8 24.95 -27.03 4.01
CA ILE A 8 26.32 -27.35 4.42
C ILE A 8 26.31 -28.77 4.97
N GLY A 9 26.45 -29.77 4.10
CA GLY A 9 26.69 -31.16 4.50
C GLY A 9 28.15 -31.40 4.88
N SER A 10 28.47 -32.58 5.44
CA SER A 10 29.83 -32.99 5.80
C SER A 10 30.81 -33.10 4.61
N ASN A 11 30.30 -33.06 3.38
CA ASN A 11 31.10 -33.03 2.15
C ASN A 11 30.99 -31.65 1.46
N ILE A 12 32.14 -30.95 1.38
CA ILE A 12 32.29 -29.64 0.70
C ILE A 12 31.89 -29.69 -0.79
N VAL A 13 31.98 -30.86 -1.43
CA VAL A 13 31.68 -31.05 -2.86
C VAL A 13 30.18 -30.92 -3.18
N THR A 14 29.29 -31.13 -2.20
CA THR A 14 27.83 -30.98 -2.37
C THR A 14 27.26 -29.74 -1.67
N ALA A 15 28.13 -28.89 -1.10
CA ALA A 15 27.67 -27.68 -0.44
C ALA A 15 27.08 -26.72 -1.49
N GLN A 16 25.86 -26.25 -1.22
CA GLN A 16 25.13 -25.37 -2.13
C GLN A 16 24.31 -24.35 -1.33
N ILE A 17 24.30 -23.11 -1.82
CA ILE A 17 23.48 -22.03 -1.27
C ILE A 17 22.33 -21.80 -2.25
N ILE A 18 21.10 -21.98 -1.79
CA ILE A 18 19.90 -21.79 -2.59
C ILE A 18 19.23 -20.49 -2.16
N TRP A 19 19.07 -19.60 -3.12
CA TRP A 19 18.38 -18.33 -3.01
C TRP A 19 17.04 -18.47 -3.68
N GLU A 20 15.98 -18.59 -2.89
CA GLU A 20 14.63 -18.64 -3.42
C GLU A 20 14.06 -17.24 -3.49
N GLY A 21 13.80 -16.78 -4.71
CA GLY A 21 13.02 -15.58 -4.97
C GLY A 21 11.54 -15.91 -5.14
N LEU A 22 10.74 -14.86 -5.28
CA LEU A 22 9.33 -15.04 -5.54
C LEU A 22 9.07 -15.61 -6.94
N TRP A 23 9.88 -15.27 -7.95
CA TRP A 23 9.67 -15.64 -9.37
C TRP A 23 10.76 -16.55 -9.96
N MET A 24 11.92 -16.62 -9.31
CA MET A 24 13.06 -17.43 -9.73
C MET A 24 13.77 -18.00 -8.52
N THR A 25 14.47 -19.10 -8.69
CA THR A 25 15.41 -19.66 -7.70
C THR A 25 16.81 -19.64 -8.29
N CYS A 26 17.80 -19.32 -7.47
CA CYS A 26 19.20 -19.34 -7.85
C CYS A 26 19.98 -20.26 -6.92
N VAL A 27 20.80 -21.13 -7.47
CA VAL A 27 21.67 -22.03 -6.72
C VAL A 27 23.12 -21.65 -7.00
N VAL A 28 23.91 -21.52 -5.94
CA VAL A 28 25.36 -21.32 -6.01
C VAL A 28 26.03 -22.57 -5.47
N GLN A 29 26.83 -23.24 -6.32
CA GLN A 29 27.61 -24.43 -5.95
C GLN A 29 29.03 -24.03 -5.51
N SER A 30 29.70 -24.88 -4.72
CA SER A 30 31.10 -24.69 -4.27
C SER A 30 32.11 -24.47 -5.41
N THR A 31 31.78 -24.88 -6.64
CA THR A 31 32.58 -24.65 -7.85
C THR A 31 32.53 -23.21 -8.36
N GLY A 32 31.77 -22.33 -7.71
CA GLY A 32 31.59 -20.92 -8.08
C GLY A 32 30.56 -20.69 -9.19
N GLN A 33 29.94 -21.76 -9.70
CA GLN A 33 28.87 -21.60 -10.70
C GLN A 33 27.56 -21.19 -10.03
N MET A 34 26.98 -20.10 -10.52
CA MET A 34 25.61 -19.69 -10.20
C MET A 34 24.66 -20.12 -11.32
N GLN A 35 23.58 -20.80 -10.97
CA GLN A 35 22.54 -21.19 -11.90
C GLN A 35 21.21 -20.67 -11.39
N CYS A 36 20.58 -19.78 -12.17
CA CYS A 36 19.25 -19.25 -11.87
C CYS A 36 18.23 -19.90 -12.80
N LYS A 37 17.14 -20.39 -12.23
CA LYS A 37 16.02 -20.99 -12.96
C LYS A 37 14.71 -20.28 -12.57
N VAL A 38 13.94 -19.88 -13.58
CA VAL A 38 12.58 -19.37 -13.40
C VAL A 38 11.65 -20.54 -13.09
N TYR A 39 10.66 -20.33 -12.22
CA TYR A 39 9.69 -21.39 -11.93
C TYR A 39 8.77 -21.62 -13.15
N ASP A 40 8.97 -22.74 -13.86
CA ASP A 40 8.25 -23.08 -15.09
C ASP A 40 6.74 -23.34 -14.88
N SER A 41 6.34 -23.80 -13.67
CA SER A 41 4.96 -24.17 -13.36
C SER A 41 4.54 -23.69 -11.97
N MET A 42 3.36 -23.06 -11.89
CA MET A 42 2.74 -22.61 -10.62
C MET A 42 2.40 -23.78 -9.67
N LEU A 43 2.20 -24.98 -10.22
CA LEU A 43 1.77 -26.17 -9.47
C LEU A 43 2.89 -26.85 -8.65
N ALA A 44 4.16 -26.51 -8.92
CA ALA A 44 5.32 -27.06 -8.21
C ALA A 44 5.80 -26.17 -7.05
N LEU A 45 5.10 -25.05 -6.80
CA LEU A 45 5.47 -24.07 -5.79
C LEU A 45 4.69 -24.31 -4.49
N SER A 46 5.32 -24.09 -3.33
CA SER A 46 4.60 -24.16 -2.05
C SER A 46 3.44 -23.18 -2.01
N GLN A 47 2.32 -23.60 -1.42
CA GLN A 47 1.08 -22.82 -1.35
C GLN A 47 1.30 -21.43 -0.72
N ASP A 48 2.21 -21.33 0.26
CA ASP A 48 2.61 -20.06 0.88
C ASP A 48 3.23 -19.08 -0.13
N LEU A 49 4.12 -19.55 -1.03
CA LEU A 49 4.74 -18.71 -2.03
C LEU A 49 3.75 -18.29 -3.13
N GLN A 50 2.81 -19.16 -3.48
CA GLN A 50 1.76 -18.84 -4.43
C GLN A 50 0.81 -17.75 -3.89
N ALA A 51 0.40 -17.87 -2.62
CA ALA A 51 -0.38 -16.84 -1.94
C ALA A 51 0.39 -15.51 -1.84
N ALA A 52 1.69 -15.58 -1.52
CA ALA A 52 2.55 -14.39 -1.49
C ALA A 52 2.66 -13.72 -2.86
N ARG A 53 2.77 -14.48 -3.97
CA ARG A 53 2.72 -13.94 -5.34
C ARG A 53 1.42 -13.17 -5.60
N ALA A 54 0.28 -13.78 -5.31
CA ALA A 54 -1.00 -13.13 -5.54
C ALA A 54 -1.14 -11.83 -4.73
N LEU A 55 -0.82 -11.88 -3.44
CA LEU A 55 -0.92 -10.72 -2.54
C LEU A 55 0.02 -9.57 -2.95
N THR A 56 1.26 -9.89 -3.33
CA THR A 56 2.24 -8.89 -3.79
C THR A 56 1.87 -8.28 -5.14
N VAL A 57 1.28 -9.05 -6.07
CA VAL A 57 0.80 -8.49 -7.34
C VAL A 57 -0.40 -7.56 -7.10
N ILE A 58 -1.36 -7.98 -6.28
CA ILE A 58 -2.54 -7.16 -5.99
C ILE A 58 -2.15 -5.88 -5.23
N SER A 59 -1.21 -5.96 -4.28
CA SER A 59 -0.72 -4.77 -3.56
C SER A 59 -0.07 -3.76 -4.50
N ILE A 60 0.73 -4.22 -5.48
CA ILE A 60 1.36 -3.36 -6.51
C ILE A 60 0.29 -2.69 -7.37
N LEU A 61 -0.72 -3.44 -7.86
CA LEU A 61 -1.80 -2.87 -8.66
C LEU A 61 -2.58 -1.80 -7.88
N LEU A 62 -2.89 -2.06 -6.62
CA LEU A 62 -3.53 -1.08 -5.74
C LEU A 62 -2.66 0.15 -5.50
N ALA A 63 -1.34 -0.01 -5.32
CA ALA A 63 -0.42 1.11 -5.17
C ALA A 63 -0.37 1.98 -6.44
N ILE A 64 -0.33 1.37 -7.63
CA ILE A 64 -0.36 2.09 -8.91
C ILE A 64 -1.66 2.89 -9.04
N LEU A 65 -2.80 2.27 -8.74
CA LEU A 65 -4.10 2.97 -8.74
C LEU A 65 -4.11 4.12 -7.73
N ALA A 66 -3.56 3.93 -6.52
CA ALA A 66 -3.45 4.97 -5.51
C ALA A 66 -2.61 6.16 -6.00
N VAL A 67 -1.48 5.91 -6.67
CA VAL A 67 -0.64 6.94 -7.29
C VAL A 67 -1.41 7.72 -8.37
N LEU A 68 -2.14 7.05 -9.25
CA LEU A 68 -2.93 7.72 -10.30
C LEU A 68 -3.99 8.64 -9.69
N ILE A 69 -4.68 8.18 -8.63
CA ILE A 69 -5.66 8.99 -7.89
C ILE A 69 -4.96 10.17 -7.18
N ALA A 70 -3.77 9.97 -6.62
CA ALA A 70 -2.98 11.05 -5.99
C ALA A 70 -2.60 12.14 -7.00
N ILE A 71 -2.17 11.75 -8.20
CA ILE A 71 -1.79 12.69 -9.27
C ILE A 71 -3.01 13.50 -9.71
N ALA A 72 -4.18 12.87 -9.83
CA ALA A 72 -5.43 13.55 -10.17
C ALA A 72 -5.89 14.53 -9.06
N GLY A 73 -5.59 14.24 -7.80
CA GLY A 73 -5.89 15.10 -6.64
C GLY A 73 -4.83 16.17 -6.33
N ALA A 74 -3.69 16.17 -7.02
CA ALA A 74 -2.61 17.12 -6.80
C ALA A 74 -2.99 18.54 -7.23
N LYS A 75 -2.51 19.56 -6.51
CA LYS A 75 -2.81 20.98 -6.80
C LYS A 75 -2.33 21.42 -8.19
N CYS A 76 -1.32 20.75 -8.74
CA CYS A 76 -0.76 21.04 -10.07
C CYS A 76 -1.59 20.45 -11.22
N THR A 77 -2.60 19.62 -10.94
CA THR A 77 -3.40 18.92 -11.95
C THR A 77 -4.81 19.51 -12.00
N ASN A 78 -5.20 20.12 -13.13
CA ASN A 78 -6.52 20.74 -13.31
C ASN A 78 -7.61 19.72 -13.74
N CYS A 79 -7.62 18.52 -13.15
CA CYS A 79 -8.66 17.52 -13.42
C CYS A 79 -9.97 17.80 -12.64
N ILE A 80 -9.87 18.54 -11.54
CA ILE A 80 -10.96 18.88 -10.62
C ILE A 80 -10.81 20.36 -10.31
N ASP A 81 -11.88 21.16 -10.43
CA ASP A 81 -11.84 22.59 -10.14
C ASP A 81 -12.16 22.90 -8.66
N ASP A 82 -12.89 22.01 -7.97
CA ASP A 82 -13.33 22.20 -6.59
C ASP A 82 -12.28 21.69 -5.56
N GLU A 83 -11.87 22.56 -4.62
CA GLU A 83 -10.85 22.28 -3.61
C GLU A 83 -11.34 21.24 -2.58
N ALA A 84 -12.65 21.20 -2.28
CA ALA A 84 -13.22 20.24 -1.33
C ALA A 84 -13.20 18.81 -1.89
N SER A 85 -13.50 18.64 -3.17
CA SER A 85 -13.38 17.35 -3.87
C SER A 85 -11.92 16.92 -4.06
N LYS A 86 -10.97 17.84 -4.31
CA LYS A 86 -9.53 17.51 -4.28
C LYS A 86 -9.10 16.91 -2.94
N ALA A 87 -9.49 17.52 -1.83
CA ALA A 87 -9.17 17.00 -0.50
C ALA A 87 -9.73 15.58 -0.28
N LYS A 88 -10.98 15.33 -0.71
CA LYS A 88 -11.60 13.98 -0.63
C LYS A 88 -10.86 12.96 -1.49
N VAL A 89 -10.46 13.31 -2.71
CA VAL A 89 -9.71 12.43 -3.61
C VAL A 89 -8.34 12.08 -3.03
N MET A 90 -7.67 13.04 -2.38
CA MET A 90 -6.39 12.81 -1.71
C MET A 90 -6.53 11.86 -0.51
N ILE A 91 -7.59 12.01 0.29
CA ILE A 91 -7.89 11.08 1.40
C ILE A 91 -8.16 9.67 0.85
N ILE A 92 -8.94 9.55 -0.22
CA ILE A 92 -9.23 8.26 -0.86
C ILE A 92 -7.92 7.59 -1.33
N SER A 93 -7.05 8.33 -2.01
CA SER A 93 -5.72 7.83 -2.41
C SER A 93 -4.91 7.34 -1.20
N GLY A 94 -4.90 8.11 -0.10
CA GLY A 94 -4.25 7.72 1.15
C GLY A 94 -4.76 6.40 1.73
N VAL A 95 -6.08 6.18 1.71
CA VAL A 95 -6.68 4.91 2.14
C VAL A 95 -6.21 3.75 1.24
N PHE A 96 -6.19 3.94 -0.08
CA PHE A 96 -5.67 2.91 -0.99
C PHE A 96 -4.20 2.59 -0.75
N PHE A 97 -3.36 3.58 -0.42
CA PHE A 97 -1.96 3.35 -0.04
C PHE A 97 -1.83 2.54 1.27
N ILE A 98 -2.64 2.85 2.28
CA ILE A 98 -2.65 2.10 3.54
C ILE A 98 -3.07 0.64 3.29
N VAL A 99 -4.15 0.41 2.54
CA VAL A 99 -4.64 -0.93 2.21
C VAL A 99 -3.58 -1.71 1.42
N SER A 100 -2.95 -1.08 0.42
CA SER A 100 -1.85 -1.68 -0.34
C SER A 100 -0.66 -2.05 0.56
N GLY A 101 -0.26 -1.15 1.46
CA GLY A 101 0.82 -1.38 2.42
C GLY A 101 0.52 -2.54 3.37
N VAL A 102 -0.70 -2.65 3.89
CA VAL A 102 -1.13 -3.78 4.73
C VAL A 102 -1.15 -5.09 3.93
N MET A 103 -1.67 -5.08 2.70
CA MET A 103 -1.63 -6.27 1.83
C MET A 103 -0.22 -6.73 1.50
N GLN A 104 0.75 -5.81 1.39
CA GLN A 104 2.16 -6.14 1.21
C GLN A 104 2.81 -6.67 2.50
N LEU A 105 2.37 -6.17 3.67
CA LEU A 105 2.90 -6.59 4.96
C LEU A 105 2.53 -8.04 5.30
N ILE A 106 1.30 -8.48 4.98
CA ILE A 106 0.80 -9.83 5.25
C ILE A 106 1.74 -10.93 4.71
N PRO A 107 2.07 -11.01 3.41
CA PRO A 107 2.91 -12.08 2.86
C PRO A 107 4.35 -11.99 3.36
N VAL A 108 4.88 -10.80 3.63
CA VAL A 108 6.24 -10.60 4.19
C VAL A 108 6.31 -11.15 5.62
N CYS A 109 5.36 -10.76 6.47
CA CYS A 109 5.29 -11.22 7.86
C CYS A 109 4.97 -12.72 7.95
N TRP A 110 4.10 -13.23 7.09
CA TRP A 110 3.79 -14.65 7.02
C TRP A 110 5.03 -15.47 6.66
N SER A 111 5.74 -15.04 5.60
CA SER A 111 6.97 -15.72 5.15
C SER A 111 8.08 -15.66 6.19
N ALA A 112 8.23 -14.52 6.88
CA ALA A 112 9.18 -14.42 7.99
C ALA A 112 8.81 -15.37 9.14
N ASN A 113 7.53 -15.44 9.51
CA ASN A 113 7.06 -16.34 10.57
C ASN A 113 7.25 -17.83 10.22
N THR A 114 7.03 -18.24 8.96
CA THR A 114 7.29 -19.64 8.55
C THR A 114 8.77 -19.97 8.62
N ILE A 115 9.65 -19.09 8.15
CA ILE A 115 11.11 -19.25 8.24
C ILE A 115 11.57 -19.35 9.70
N ILE A 116 11.05 -18.48 10.58
CA ILE A 116 11.39 -18.50 12.01
C ILE A 116 10.91 -19.80 12.66
N ARG A 117 9.69 -20.25 12.37
CA ARG A 117 9.17 -21.53 12.89
C ARG A 117 10.00 -22.72 12.44
N ASP A 118 10.45 -22.72 11.18
CA ASP A 118 11.35 -23.76 10.68
C ASP A 118 12.69 -23.73 11.43
N PHE A 119 13.20 -22.55 11.77
CA PHE A 119 14.47 -22.41 12.49
C PHE A 119 14.47 -23.03 13.91
N TYR A 120 13.29 -23.10 14.54
CA TYR A 120 13.07 -23.68 15.87
C TYR A 120 12.48 -25.10 15.84
N ASN A 121 12.23 -25.68 14.66
CA ASN A 121 11.65 -27.01 14.55
C ASN A 121 12.72 -28.09 14.77
N PRO A 122 12.62 -28.92 15.83
CA PRO A 122 13.63 -29.94 16.15
C PRO A 122 13.70 -31.09 15.13
N LEU A 123 12.75 -31.18 14.21
CA LEU A 123 12.72 -32.20 13.16
C LEU A 123 13.59 -31.83 11.94
N LEU A 124 14.06 -30.58 11.86
CA LEU A 124 14.90 -30.12 10.75
C LEU A 124 16.37 -30.25 11.12
N THR A 125 17.15 -30.82 10.20
CA THR A 125 18.61 -30.90 10.33
C THR A 125 19.24 -29.52 10.16
N ASP A 126 20.39 -29.25 10.80
CA ASP A 126 21.07 -27.94 10.69
C ASP A 126 21.37 -27.56 9.23
N ALA A 127 21.57 -28.54 8.34
CA ALA A 127 21.78 -28.32 6.91
C ALA A 127 20.51 -27.87 6.14
N GLN A 128 19.34 -27.86 6.78
CA GLN A 128 18.06 -27.40 6.20
C GLN A 128 17.56 -26.09 6.82
N ARG A 129 18.36 -25.46 7.69
CA ARG A 129 17.97 -24.18 8.28
C ARG A 129 17.77 -23.12 7.20
N ARG A 130 16.65 -22.42 7.32
CA ARG A 130 16.23 -21.37 6.40
C ARG A 130 16.54 -20.03 7.03
N GLU A 131 17.18 -19.15 6.28
CA GLU A 131 17.48 -17.78 6.69
C GLU A 131 16.56 -16.78 5.98
N LEU A 132 16.40 -15.61 6.61
CA LEU A 132 15.60 -14.51 6.08
C LEU A 132 16.30 -13.91 4.86
N GLY A 133 15.62 -13.88 3.72
CA GLY A 133 16.14 -13.24 2.52
C GLY A 133 16.12 -11.71 2.61
N ALA A 134 17.09 -11.06 1.97
CA ALA A 134 17.19 -9.58 1.92
C ALA A 134 15.88 -8.88 1.46
N ALA A 135 15.09 -9.53 0.59
CA ALA A 135 13.86 -8.94 0.08
C ALA A 135 12.76 -8.81 1.15
N LEU A 136 12.80 -9.59 2.24
CA LEU A 136 11.84 -9.45 3.33
C LEU A 136 12.03 -8.12 4.07
N TYR A 137 13.28 -7.72 4.31
CA TYR A 137 13.60 -6.43 4.92
C TYR A 137 13.17 -5.26 4.04
N ILE A 138 13.41 -5.35 2.72
CA ILE A 138 12.92 -4.38 1.74
C ILE A 138 11.39 -4.34 1.74
N GLY A 139 10.73 -5.50 1.86
CA GLY A 139 9.28 -5.61 1.97
C GLY A 139 8.71 -4.89 3.19
N TRP A 140 9.34 -5.03 4.37
CA TRP A 140 8.95 -4.29 5.57
C TRP A 140 9.15 -2.79 5.41
N ALA A 141 10.30 -2.36 4.87
CA ALA A 141 10.56 -0.95 4.61
C ALA A 141 9.53 -0.37 3.62
N ALA A 142 9.22 -1.08 2.53
CA ALA A 142 8.22 -0.67 1.56
C ALA A 142 6.82 -0.56 2.17
N ALA A 143 6.40 -1.57 2.96
CA ALA A 143 5.11 -1.54 3.65
C ALA A 143 5.01 -0.36 4.64
N ALA A 144 6.07 -0.10 5.42
CA ALA A 144 6.12 1.02 6.34
C ALA A 144 6.01 2.36 5.60
N LEU A 145 6.75 2.54 4.50
CA LEU A 145 6.69 3.75 3.68
C LEU A 145 5.30 3.96 3.05
N LEU A 146 4.67 2.89 2.56
CA LEU A 146 3.31 2.96 1.99
C LEU A 146 2.26 3.35 3.05
N ILE A 147 2.35 2.78 4.25
CA ILE A 147 1.42 3.08 5.36
C ILE A 147 1.64 4.51 5.86
N LEU A 148 2.89 4.92 6.08
CA LEU A 148 3.21 6.28 6.52
C LEU A 148 2.83 7.31 5.45
N GLY A 149 3.15 7.05 4.19
CA GLY A 149 2.76 7.91 3.06
C GLY A 149 1.25 8.04 2.92
N GLY A 150 0.52 6.93 2.99
CA GLY A 150 -0.95 6.94 2.99
C GLY A 150 -1.55 7.66 4.20
N GLY A 151 -0.95 7.48 5.39
CA GLY A 151 -1.34 8.19 6.61
C GLY A 151 -1.19 9.70 6.48
N LEU A 152 -0.07 10.18 5.96
CA LEU A 152 0.16 11.61 5.71
C LEU A 152 -0.85 12.20 4.72
N LEU A 153 -1.21 11.46 3.67
CA LEU A 153 -2.24 11.85 2.70
C LEU A 153 -3.63 11.92 3.35
N CYS A 154 -3.97 10.96 4.21
CA CYS A 154 -5.23 10.97 4.98
C CYS A 154 -5.30 12.11 6.01
N CYS A 155 -4.17 12.52 6.58
CA CYS A 155 -4.09 13.64 7.54
C CYS A 155 -4.15 15.02 6.89
N SER A 156 -4.28 15.10 5.56
CA SER A 156 -4.51 16.37 4.86
C SER A 156 -5.92 16.86 5.17
N CYS A 157 -6.06 17.62 6.27
CA CYS A 157 -7.34 18.18 6.70
C CYS A 157 -8.02 18.92 5.53
N PRO A 158 -9.27 18.56 5.18
CA PRO A 158 -10.02 19.36 4.22
C PRO A 158 -10.13 20.79 4.78
N PRO A 159 -9.94 21.84 3.96
CA PRO A 159 -10.27 23.19 4.38
C PRO A 159 -11.72 23.14 4.86
N ARG A 160 -11.90 23.42 6.16
CA ARG A 160 -13.21 23.46 6.79
C ARG A 160 -13.97 24.52 6.02
N GLU A 161 -14.94 24.13 5.20
CA GLU A 161 -15.91 25.09 4.67
C GLU A 161 -16.48 25.77 5.91
N THR A 162 -16.08 27.03 6.11
CA THR A 162 -16.85 27.94 6.92
C THR A 162 -18.15 28.05 6.16
N ARG A 163 -19.10 27.19 6.52
CA ARG A 163 -20.50 27.32 6.14
C ARG A 163 -20.93 28.65 6.76
N TYR A 164 -20.66 29.74 6.06
CA TYR A 164 -21.29 31.01 6.30
C TYR A 164 -22.75 30.74 5.97
N ASN A 165 -23.50 30.26 6.97
CA ASN A 165 -24.92 30.50 7.02
C ASN A 165 -25.00 32.02 6.96
N PRO A 166 -25.51 32.65 5.88
CA PRO A 166 -25.97 34.01 6.04
C PRO A 166 -27.12 33.86 7.05
N SER A 167 -26.82 34.15 8.32
CA SER A 167 -27.83 34.45 9.31
C SER A 167 -28.77 35.39 8.58
N ARG A 168 -30.00 34.96 8.30
CA ARG A 168 -31.04 35.84 7.77
C ARG A 168 -31.10 36.99 8.76
N MET A 169 -30.40 38.07 8.45
CA MET A 169 -30.49 39.32 9.16
C MET A 169 -31.81 39.88 8.68
N ALA A 170 -32.89 39.41 9.32
CA ALA A 170 -34.19 40.00 9.19
C ALA A 170 -34.02 41.42 9.72
N TYR A 171 -33.81 42.37 8.81
CA TYR A 171 -33.96 43.78 9.11
C TYR A 171 -35.39 43.93 9.62
N SER A 172 -35.54 44.11 10.94
CA SER A 172 -36.80 44.54 11.52
C SER A 172 -37.04 45.95 11.00
N VAL A 173 -37.84 46.05 9.94
CA VAL A 173 -38.36 47.32 9.46
C VAL A 173 -39.11 47.97 10.64
N PRO A 174 -38.77 49.21 11.04
CA PRO A 174 -39.54 49.88 12.07
C PRO A 174 -40.97 50.08 11.56
N ARG A 175 -41.94 49.50 12.27
CA ARG A 175 -43.36 49.80 12.08
C ARG A 175 -43.60 51.24 12.50
N SER A 176 -43.48 52.18 11.56
CA SER A 176 -44.04 53.52 11.73
C SER A 176 -45.54 53.46 11.49
N ALA A 177 -46.30 53.73 12.54
CA ALA A 177 -47.75 53.92 12.48
C ALA A 177 -48.08 55.23 11.72
N GLY A 178 -49.08 55.19 10.83
CA GLY A 178 -49.69 56.37 10.18
C GLY A 178 -49.85 56.20 8.66
N GLY A 179 -51.10 56.12 8.17
CA GLY A 179 -51.46 55.98 6.74
C GLY A 179 -51.28 57.26 5.89
N PRO A 180 -51.96 57.43 4.73
CA PRO A 180 -52.81 56.52 3.97
C PRO A 180 -52.20 56.09 2.61
N ALA A 181 -52.91 55.20 1.92
CA ALA A 181 -52.59 54.59 0.64
C ALA A 181 -52.19 55.57 -0.48
N LEU A 182 -51.20 55.17 -1.30
CA LEU A 182 -51.09 55.65 -2.68
C LEU A 182 -50.51 54.56 -3.60
N GLU A 183 -51.01 54.57 -4.82
CA GLU A 183 -51.09 53.52 -5.83
C GLU A 183 -49.83 52.70 -6.18
N ARG A 184 -50.10 51.41 -6.36
CA ARG A 184 -49.38 50.44 -7.20
C ARG A 184 -49.45 50.85 -8.67
N LYS A 185 -48.31 50.92 -9.36
CA LYS A 185 -48.21 50.75 -10.82
C LYS A 185 -46.88 50.08 -11.19
N ASP A 186 -47.00 48.81 -11.57
CA ASP A 186 -46.03 48.06 -12.38
C ASP A 186 -46.07 48.59 -13.84
N TYR A 187 -45.26 47.97 -14.74
CA TYR A 187 -45.02 48.24 -16.18
C TYR A 187 -43.80 49.17 -16.42
N VAL A 188 -42.70 48.78 -17.06
CA VAL A 188 -42.38 47.72 -18.05
C VAL A 188 -41.00 47.15 -17.76
#